data_AF-A0A1J3HL95-F1
#
_entry.id   AF-A0A1J3HL95-F1
#
_cell.length_a   1.000
_cell.length_b   1.000
_cell.length_c   1.000
_cell.angle_alpha   90.00
_cell.angle_beta   90.00
_cell.angle_gamma   90.00
#
_symmetry.space_group_name_H-M   'P 1'
#
loop_
_entity.id
_entity.type
_entity.pdbx_description
1 polymer ?
#
loop_
_entity_poly.entity_id
_entity_poly.type
_entity_poly.pdbx_seq_one_letter_code
_entity_poly.pdbx_strand_id
1 'polypeptide(L)'
;DDNHVGIDINSLASIDSSRAGYWDEKYNFKNLTLISRRRMQVWVDYDGRTHQIDVTMAPFRKDKPRKPLVSAVRDLSPILFQDMFVGFSSATGSFLSEHYVLGWSFGVNGKA
;
A
#
# COMPACT_ATOMS: atom_id res chain seq x y z
N ASP A 1 3.39 -13.02 -10.56
CA ASP A 1 4.73 -12.68 -11.09
C ASP A 1 5.58 -12.01 -10.01
N ASP A 2 5.33 -12.33 -8.73
CA ASP A 2 5.88 -11.72 -7.50
C ASP A 2 5.79 -10.17 -7.40
N ASN A 3 5.34 -9.49 -8.44
CA ASN A 3 5.14 -8.05 -8.53
C ASN A 3 3.72 -7.67 -8.10
N HIS A 4 3.51 -7.57 -6.79
CA HIS A 4 2.18 -7.36 -6.21
C HIS A 4 2.20 -6.42 -5.01
N VAL A 5 1.02 -5.96 -4.64
CA VAL A 5 0.72 -5.27 -3.38
C VAL A 5 -0.31 -6.11 -2.65
N GLY A 6 -0.04 -6.44 -1.39
CA GLY A 6 -0.90 -7.24 -0.54
C GLY A 6 -1.28 -6.52 0.76
N ILE A 7 -2.43 -6.90 1.32
CA ILE A 7 -2.85 -6.51 2.67
C ILE A 7 -2.66 -7.72 3.58
N ASP A 8 -1.74 -7.62 4.53
CA ASP A 8 -1.38 -8.70 5.45
C ASP A 8 -1.93 -8.41 6.85
N ILE A 9 -2.55 -9.42 7.47
CA ILE A 9 -3.06 -9.34 8.85
C ILE A 9 -2.59 -10.57 9.61
N ASN A 10 -1.65 -10.41 10.54
CA ASN A 10 -1.08 -11.46 11.39
C ASN A 10 -0.52 -12.70 10.64
N SER A 11 -0.27 -12.59 9.33
CA SER A 11 0.22 -13.66 8.47
C SER A 11 0.88 -13.08 7.22
N LEU A 12 1.84 -13.80 6.63
CA LEU A 12 2.43 -13.47 5.33
C LEU A 12 1.52 -13.80 4.14
N ALA A 13 0.46 -14.58 4.37
CA ALA A 13 -0.56 -14.80 3.37
C ALA A 13 -1.52 -13.61 3.38
N SER A 14 -1.43 -12.76 2.35
CA SER A 14 -2.30 -11.60 2.22
C SER A 14 -3.78 -11.98 2.19
N ILE A 15 -4.61 -11.22 2.88
CA ILE A 15 -6.07 -11.40 2.86
C ILE A 15 -6.69 -10.93 1.54
N ASP A 16 -6.02 -10.00 0.88
CA ASP A 16 -6.30 -9.59 -0.50
C ASP A 16 -5.01 -9.04 -1.13
N SER A 17 -4.89 -9.15 -2.44
CA SER A 17 -3.72 -8.69 -3.18
C SER A 17 -4.08 -8.31 -4.61
N SER A 18 -3.22 -7.49 -5.22
CA SER A 18 -3.35 -7.10 -6.61
C SER A 18 -1.98 -6.97 -7.25
N ARG A 19 -1.91 -7.23 -8.56
CA ARG A 19 -0.69 -6.95 -9.35
C ARG A 19 -0.29 -5.49 -9.21
N ALA A 20 0.99 -5.19 -9.08
CA ALA A 20 1.43 -3.81 -8.86
C ALA A 20 1.05 -2.92 -10.05
N GLY A 21 0.38 -1.80 -9.78
CA GLY A 21 -0.13 -0.92 -10.82
C GLY A 21 -1.04 0.16 -10.27
N TYR A 22 -1.76 0.81 -11.18
CA TYR A 22 -2.73 1.84 -10.82
C TYR A 22 -3.83 1.96 -11.86
N TRP A 23 -4.97 2.51 -11.46
CA TRP A 23 -6.07 2.83 -12.36
C TRP A 23 -5.94 4.28 -12.82
N ASP A 24 -5.92 4.54 -14.12
CA ASP A 24 -5.95 5.92 -14.62
C ASP A 24 -7.34 6.56 -14.49
N GLU A 25 -7.48 7.83 -14.85
CA GLU A 25 -8.74 8.59 -14.76
C GLU A 25 -9.88 7.98 -15.59
N LYS A 26 -9.53 7.17 -16.60
CA LYS A 26 -10.47 6.44 -17.45
C LYS A 26 -10.70 5.01 -16.98
N TYR A 27 -10.26 4.67 -15.76
CA TYR A 27 -10.33 3.34 -15.15
C TYR A 27 -9.63 2.25 -15.96
N ASN A 28 -8.59 2.59 -16.71
CA ASN A 28 -7.73 1.59 -17.32
C ASN A 28 -6.61 1.23 -16.35
N PHE A 29 -6.41 -0.07 -16.16
CA PHE A 29 -5.28 -0.55 -15.36
C PHE A 29 -3.96 -0.29 -16.09
N LYS A 30 -2.99 0.31 -15.39
CA LYS A 30 -1.63 0.55 -15.83
C LYS A 30 -0.67 -0.23 -14.94
N ASN A 31 0.02 -1.19 -15.55
CA ASN A 31 0.99 -2.01 -14.84
C ASN A 31 2.19 -1.18 -14.35
N LEU A 32 2.67 -1.50 -13.16
CA LEU A 32 3.92 -0.98 -12.63
C LEU A 32 4.85 -2.14 -12.30
N THR A 33 6.13 -1.99 -12.61
CA THR A 33 7.17 -2.95 -12.24
C THR A 33 7.93 -2.40 -11.05
N LEU A 34 7.82 -3.02 -9.89
CA LEU A 34 8.41 -2.51 -8.63
C LEU A 34 9.94 -2.39 -8.72
N ILE A 35 10.61 -3.32 -9.41
CA ILE A 35 12.05 -3.29 -9.63
C ILE A 35 12.51 -2.34 -10.75
N SER A 36 11.62 -1.51 -11.30
CA SER A 36 11.96 -0.59 -12.40
C SER A 36 12.90 0.56 -12.03
N ARG A 37 13.22 0.71 -10.73
CA ARG A 37 13.99 1.84 -10.16
C ARG A 37 13.31 3.20 -10.35
N ARG A 38 12.06 3.22 -10.80
CA ARG A 38 11.26 4.44 -10.92
C ARG A 38 10.56 4.68 -9.60
N ARG A 39 10.59 5.95 -9.17
CA ARG A 39 9.91 6.38 -7.94
C ARG A 39 8.41 6.14 -8.07
N MET A 40 7.84 5.54 -7.05
CA MET A 40 6.40 5.31 -6.91
C MET A 40 5.94 5.95 -5.60
N GLN A 41 4.66 6.28 -5.55
CA GLN A 41 3.99 6.77 -4.35
C GLN A 41 2.86 5.82 -4.02
N VAL A 42 2.73 5.52 -2.74
CA VAL A 42 1.71 4.63 -2.18
C VAL A 42 0.95 5.38 -1.11
N TRP A 43 -0.36 5.18 -1.08
CA TRP A 43 -1.26 5.68 -0.06
C TRP A 43 -1.94 4.48 0.58
N VAL A 44 -2.01 4.48 1.91
CA VAL A 44 -2.73 3.49 2.70
C VAL A 44 -3.72 4.26 3.55
N ASP A 45 -5.00 3.99 3.34
CA ASP A 45 -6.08 4.63 4.08
C ASP A 45 -6.87 3.57 4.84
N TYR A 46 -7.23 3.90 6.07
CA TYR A 46 -8.13 3.09 6.87
C TYR A 46 -9.27 3.96 7.41
N ASP A 47 -10.50 3.57 7.12
CA ASP A 47 -11.68 4.17 7.72
C ASP A 47 -12.15 3.33 8.91
N GLY A 48 -11.98 3.84 10.13
CA GLY A 48 -12.38 3.16 11.35
C GLY A 48 -13.89 2.94 11.52
N ARG A 49 -14.75 3.60 10.73
CA ARG A 49 -16.21 3.42 10.78
C ARG A 49 -16.69 2.32 9.85
N THR A 50 -16.16 2.29 8.63
CA THR A 50 -16.53 1.31 7.61
C THR A 50 -15.62 0.09 7.61
N HIS A 51 -14.50 0.16 8.35
CA HIS A 51 -13.43 -0.82 8.40
C HIS A 51 -12.76 -1.05 7.03
N GLN A 52 -12.91 -0.09 6.13
CA GLN A 52 -12.35 -0.14 4.78
C GLN A 52 -10.85 0.18 4.85
N ILE A 53 -10.03 -0.74 4.34
CA ILE A 53 -8.60 -0.57 4.07
C ILE A 53 -8.47 -0.39 2.57
N ASP A 54 -7.89 0.72 2.14
CA ASP A 54 -7.59 0.98 0.73
C ASP A 54 -6.10 1.21 0.55
N VAL A 55 -5.51 0.51 -0.41
CA VAL A 55 -4.15 0.76 -0.86
C VAL A 55 -4.20 1.29 -2.27
N THR A 56 -3.63 2.47 -2.47
CA THR A 56 -3.51 3.11 -3.78
C THR A 56 -2.03 3.28 -4.11
N MET A 57 -1.67 3.13 -5.38
CA MET A 57 -0.30 3.30 -5.87
C MET A 57 -0.31 4.10 -7.16
N ALA A 58 0.76 4.84 -7.45
CA ALA A 58 1.00 5.49 -8.74
C ALA A 58 2.49 5.83 -8.92
N PRO A 59 2.97 6.15 -10.14
CA PRO A 59 4.25 6.83 -10.30
C PRO A 59 4.34 8.11 -9.47
N PHE A 60 5.54 8.43 -8.97
CA PHE A 60 5.77 9.67 -8.22
C PHE A 60 5.42 10.92 -9.05
N ARG A 61 4.87 11.96 -8.39
CA ARG A 61 4.29 13.18 -9.00
C ARG A 61 3.03 12.95 -9.85
N LYS A 62 2.31 11.85 -9.64
CA LYS A 62 0.92 11.72 -10.06
C LYS A 62 -0.02 11.95 -8.88
N ASP A 63 -1.18 12.51 -9.17
CA ASP A 63 -2.28 12.56 -8.21
C ASP A 63 -2.70 11.14 -7.81
N LYS A 64 -3.19 11.00 -6.57
CA LYS A 64 -3.72 9.74 -6.06
C LYS A 64 -4.87 9.27 -6.95
N PRO A 65 -4.77 8.08 -7.57
CA PRO A 65 -5.88 7.48 -8.31
C PRO A 65 -7.18 7.44 -7.51
N ARG A 66 -8.31 7.68 -8.18
CA ARG A 66 -9.65 7.62 -7.54
C ARG A 66 -10.05 6.20 -7.17
N LYS A 67 -9.59 5.20 -7.92
CA LYS A 67 -9.87 3.80 -7.68
C LYS A 67 -8.67 3.17 -6.96
N PRO A 68 -8.86 2.59 -5.77
CA PRO A 68 -7.81 1.85 -5.07
C PRO A 68 -7.27 0.70 -5.93
N LEU A 69 -6.01 0.32 -5.66
CA LEU A 69 -5.38 -0.83 -6.30
C LEU A 69 -5.90 -2.14 -5.71
N VAL A 70 -5.99 -2.19 -4.38
CA VAL A 70 -6.51 -3.31 -3.58
C VAL A 70 -7.24 -2.73 -2.37
N SER A 71 -8.29 -3.41 -1.94
CA SER A 71 -9.23 -2.95 -0.93
C SER A 71 -9.70 -4.12 -0.09
N ALA A 72 -9.80 -3.97 1.23
CA ALA A 72 -10.34 -5.00 2.12
C ALA A 72 -11.20 -4.39 3.23
N VAL A 73 -12.25 -5.09 3.66
CA VAL A 73 -13.07 -4.69 4.81
C VAL A 73 -12.70 -5.55 6.01
N ARG A 74 -11.98 -4.97 6.98
CA ARG A 74 -11.54 -5.66 8.20
C ARG A 74 -11.51 -4.73 9.41
N ASP A 75 -12.21 -5.15 10.47
CA ASP A 75 -12.12 -4.48 11.75
C ASP A 75 -10.73 -4.71 12.35
N LEU A 76 -9.98 -3.63 12.52
CA LEU A 76 -8.63 -3.65 13.08
C LEU A 76 -8.64 -3.45 14.60
N SER A 77 -9.78 -3.13 15.21
CA SER A 77 -9.88 -2.94 16.67
C SER A 77 -9.46 -4.15 17.50
N PRO A 78 -9.70 -5.42 17.12
CA PRO A 78 -9.18 -6.57 17.88
C PRO A 78 -7.71 -6.89 17.56
N ILE A 79 -7.11 -6.23 16.56
CA ILE A 79 -5.76 -6.51 16.07
C ILE A 79 -4.76 -5.48 16.61
N LEU A 80 -5.14 -4.20 16.61
CA LEU A 80 -4.28 -3.10 17.04
C LEU A 80 -4.41 -2.90 18.55
N PHE A 81 -3.27 -2.73 19.22
CA PHE A 81 -3.24 -2.29 20.61
C PHE A 81 -3.43 -0.79 20.72
N GLN A 82 -3.71 -0.31 21.94
CA GLN A 82 -3.85 1.13 22.23
C GLN A 82 -2.62 1.92 21.78
N ASP A 83 -1.43 1.38 22.06
CA ASP A 83 -0.15 1.96 21.65
C ASP A 83 0.55 1.02 20.68
N MET A 84 0.88 1.53 19.49
CA MET A 84 1.66 0.82 18.49
C MET A 84 2.61 1.75 17.74
N PHE A 85 3.60 1.16 17.07
CA PHE A 85 4.50 1.87 16.17
C PHE A 85 4.10 1.64 14.73
N VAL A 86 4.22 2.69 13.91
CA VAL A 86 4.09 2.63 12.45
C VAL A 86 5.46 2.87 11.82
N GLY A 87 5.77 2.14 10.75
CA GLY A 87 7.06 2.25 10.10
C GLY A 87 7.12 1.45 8.81
N PHE A 88 8.34 1.34 8.28
CA PHE A 88 8.63 0.56 7.09
C PHE A 88 9.53 -0.62 7.46
N SER A 89 9.34 -1.72 6.76
CA SER A 89 10.22 -2.88 6.80
C SER A 89 10.50 -3.34 5.37
N SER A 90 11.69 -3.90 5.15
CA SER A 90 12.10 -4.49 3.88
C SER A 90 13.10 -5.58 4.13
N ALA A 91 13.12 -6.60 3.27
CA ALA A 91 14.09 -7.68 3.32
C ALA A 91 14.63 -7.94 1.93
N THR A 92 15.91 -8.31 1.86
CA THR A 92 16.55 -8.82 0.64
C THR A 92 16.60 -10.34 0.70
N GLY A 93 16.33 -10.99 -0.43
CA GLY A 93 16.52 -12.43 -0.59
C GLY A 93 17.76 -12.75 -1.41
N SER A 94 17.63 -13.66 -2.36
CA SER A 94 18.71 -14.12 -3.26
C SER A 94 19.28 -13.04 -4.19
N PHE A 95 18.65 -11.87 -4.28
CA PHE A 95 19.09 -10.76 -5.11
C PHE A 95 19.38 -9.52 -4.27
N LEU A 96 20.50 -8.86 -4.56
CA LEU A 96 20.83 -7.57 -3.96
C LEU A 96 19.80 -6.53 -4.39
N SER A 97 19.06 -6.00 -3.42
CA SER A 97 18.06 -4.95 -3.61
C SER A 97 18.26 -3.86 -2.56
N GLU A 98 18.05 -2.62 -2.97
CA GLU A 98 18.04 -1.47 -2.06
C GLU A 98 16.62 -0.93 -1.96
N HIS A 99 16.18 -0.61 -0.74
CA HIS A 99 14.82 -0.18 -0.45
C HIS A 99 14.87 1.22 0.16
N TYR A 100 14.42 2.23 -0.59
CA TYR A 100 14.50 3.63 -0.19
C TYR A 100 13.13 4.22 0.07
N VAL A 101 12.96 4.81 1.25
CA VAL A 101 11.85 5.72 1.56
C VAL A 101 12.32 7.13 1.29
N LEU A 102 11.83 7.75 0.22
CA LEU A 102 12.23 9.12 -0.17
C LEU A 102 11.48 10.21 0.59
N GLY A 103 10.36 9.86 1.22
CA GLY A 103 9.51 10.73 2.00
C GLY A 103 8.28 9.97 2.46
N TRP A 104 7.75 10.36 3.62
CA TRP A 104 6.52 9.80 4.18
C TRP A 104 5.80 10.85 5.01
N SER A 105 4.50 10.68 5.14
CA SER A 105 3.71 11.32 6.18
C SER A 105 2.73 10.31 6.74
N PHE A 106 2.31 10.54 7.98
CA PHE A 106 1.39 9.67 8.70
C PHE A 106 0.47 10.53 9.57
N GLY A 107 -0.81 10.17 9.61
CA GLY A 107 -1.81 10.87 10.40
C GLY A 107 -2.93 9.94 10.81
N VAL A 108 -3.42 10.12 12.04
CA VAL A 108 -4.59 9.45 12.58
C VAL A 108 -5.64 10.52 12.85
N ASN A 109 -6.89 10.29 12.44
CA ASN A 109 -7.99 11.24 12.59
C ASN A 109 -7.74 12.64 11.97
N GLY A 110 -6.95 12.69 10.89
CA GLY A 110 -6.58 13.95 10.24
C GLY A 110 -5.86 13.70 8.92
N LYS A 111 -5.48 14.79 8.24
CA LYS A 111 -4.63 14.69 7.05
C LYS A 111 -3.20 14.35 7.49
N ALA A 112 -2.64 13.33 6.85
CA ALA A 112 -1.20 13.12 6.82
C ALA A 112 -0.52 14.15 5.90
#